data_AF-A0A437S4J8-F1
#
_entry.id   AF-A0A437S4J8-F1
#
_cell.length_a   1.000
_cell.length_b   1.000
_cell.length_c   1.000
_cell.angle_alpha   90.00
_cell.angle_beta   90.00
_cell.angle_gamma   90.00
#
_symmetry.space_group_name_H-M   'P 1'
#
loop_
_entity.id
_entity.type
_entity.pdbx_description
1 polymer ?
#
loop_
_entity_poly.entity_id
_entity_poly.type
_entity_poly.pdbx_seq_one_letter_code
_entity_poly.pdbx_strand_id
1 'polypeptide(L)'
;EKDGKLTVKKEFNQGDAIDEIDLENLKFKFKVTGPESEAGVFEEIFELKVGESKTLEGLYYGEYKVEEIDSQKLVPSYRPASGVVKLTDEDREATVTVTNEFGEDYKPNLEATKTDNLKSRVVERGDRFKYYINVKNTGSFDLANVKISDKIPSKLDIVRVSPSSAEVKNQSVEYLLPELKVKETFTLTIEVKVNNSARDGDRIKNIAVVNKRDIIGKEIEVRDEPGGWYWWGGSIRRATSTLNREEHQAYLIGYPDGTVRPEGKITRAEVTTIFFRLMKDSARDNNWSTVNNYSDVSKDDWYNNAISTLSNAGAVTGYPDGTFRPDANMTRAEFASMASKFLLDRSSLTNNKFVDIEGNWAEREINNLMEKGLISGYPDGSFKPDKEITRAEAVTLINAVFDRKPDKYNLLSTMKTWKDNTNTNAWYYAQIQEATNSHECERESRSQIEKWTKILPPKNWDAFEKEWSKGRS
;
A
#
# COMPACT_ATOMS: atom_id res chain seq x y z
N GLU A 1 4.99 33.34 -72.44
CA GLU A 1 6.11 33.83 -71.61
C GLU A 1 6.36 32.84 -70.48
N LYS A 2 7.48 32.95 -69.76
CA LYS A 2 7.87 32.01 -68.68
C LYS A 2 7.77 32.74 -67.33
N ASP A 3 6.55 33.10 -66.94
CA ASP A 3 6.26 33.88 -65.74
C ASP A 3 5.08 33.32 -64.92
N GLY A 4 4.53 32.17 -65.30
CA GLY A 4 3.47 31.50 -64.54
C GLY A 4 3.94 30.92 -63.21
N LYS A 5 3.02 30.80 -62.25
CA LYS A 5 3.27 30.21 -60.92
C LYS A 5 2.20 29.19 -60.53
N LEU A 6 2.64 28.05 -60.00
CA LEU A 6 1.75 27.02 -59.46
C LEU A 6 2.12 26.71 -58.02
N THR A 7 1.19 26.94 -57.09
CA THR A 7 1.35 26.54 -55.69
C THR A 7 0.62 25.22 -55.42
N VAL A 8 1.33 24.22 -54.92
CA VAL A 8 0.74 22.98 -54.41
C VAL A 8 0.70 23.05 -52.90
N LYS A 9 -0.49 22.90 -52.30
CA LYS A 9 -0.71 22.90 -50.85
C LYS A 9 -1.14 21.52 -50.38
N LYS A 10 -0.67 21.11 -49.21
CA LYS A 10 -1.07 19.86 -48.56
C LYS A 10 -1.88 20.13 -47.30
N GLU A 11 -3.09 19.60 -47.26
CA GLU A 11 -3.99 19.66 -46.11
C GLU A 11 -4.41 18.25 -45.65
N PHE A 12 -4.98 18.15 -44.45
CA PHE A 12 -5.54 16.91 -43.93
C PHE A 12 -6.89 17.19 -43.27
N ASN A 13 -7.89 16.37 -43.58
CA ASN A 13 -9.19 16.41 -42.95
C ASN A 13 -9.24 15.34 -41.85
N GLN A 14 -9.16 15.79 -40.60
CA GLN A 14 -9.08 14.89 -39.44
C GLN A 14 -10.39 14.16 -39.13
N GLY A 15 -11.54 14.68 -39.55
CA GLY A 15 -12.85 14.10 -39.20
C GLY A 15 -12.99 13.89 -37.68
N ASP A 16 -13.63 12.79 -37.26
CA ASP A 16 -13.75 12.36 -35.86
C ASP A 16 -12.52 11.56 -35.35
N ALA A 17 -11.47 11.42 -36.17
CA ALA A 17 -10.28 10.66 -35.82
C ALA A 17 -9.38 11.48 -34.88
N ILE A 18 -9.69 11.35 -33.59
CA ILE A 18 -8.90 11.49 -32.36
C ILE A 18 -7.41 11.81 -32.55
N ASP A 19 -6.85 12.65 -31.67
CA ASP A 19 -5.45 13.12 -31.50
C ASP A 19 -4.38 11.99 -31.34
N GLU A 20 -4.51 10.87 -32.04
CA GLU A 20 -3.68 9.67 -31.89
C GLU A 20 -2.54 9.56 -32.91
N ILE A 21 -2.59 10.34 -34.00
CA ILE A 21 -1.52 10.42 -34.99
C ILE A 21 -0.91 11.80 -34.98
N ASP A 22 0.42 11.86 -34.89
CA ASP A 22 1.22 13.04 -35.22
C ASP A 22 1.27 13.24 -36.75
N LEU A 23 0.19 13.81 -37.30
CA LEU A 23 0.01 14.03 -38.74
C LEU A 23 1.06 14.96 -39.35
N GLU A 24 1.75 15.76 -38.53
CA GLU A 24 2.76 16.74 -38.95
C GLU A 24 4.06 16.07 -39.47
N ASN A 25 4.22 14.76 -39.26
CA ASN A 25 5.39 14.02 -39.69
C ASN A 25 5.17 13.10 -40.90
N LEU A 26 3.93 12.97 -41.39
CA LEU A 26 3.66 12.25 -42.65
C LEU A 26 4.13 13.09 -43.85
N LYS A 27 4.93 12.47 -44.73
CA LYS A 27 5.44 13.07 -45.97
C LYS A 27 4.74 12.49 -47.19
N PHE A 28 4.18 13.34 -48.03
CA PHE A 28 3.44 12.94 -49.22
C PHE A 28 4.23 13.31 -50.46
N LYS A 29 4.31 12.41 -51.43
CA LYS A 29 5.08 12.63 -52.64
C LYS A 29 4.16 13.10 -53.76
N PHE A 30 4.50 14.23 -54.36
CA PHE A 30 3.75 14.84 -55.45
C PHE A 30 4.53 14.75 -56.75
N LYS A 31 3.78 14.62 -57.85
CA LYS A 31 4.25 14.78 -59.21
C LYS A 31 3.43 15.86 -59.88
N VAL A 32 4.11 16.85 -60.48
CA VAL A 32 3.50 17.90 -61.29
C VAL A 32 3.93 17.68 -62.73
N THR A 33 2.97 17.54 -63.65
CA THR A 33 3.21 17.47 -65.09
C THR A 33 2.62 18.69 -65.77
N GLY A 34 3.34 19.29 -66.72
CA GLY A 34 2.92 20.49 -67.46
C GLY A 34 2.70 20.24 -68.96
N PRO A 35 2.45 21.29 -69.75
CA PRO A 35 2.22 21.17 -71.18
C PRO A 35 3.47 20.70 -71.92
N GLU A 36 3.28 20.05 -73.06
CA GLU A 36 4.38 19.72 -73.98
C GLU A 36 4.94 21.00 -74.61
N SER A 37 6.27 21.13 -74.61
CA SER A 37 6.99 22.27 -75.17
C SER A 37 8.14 21.78 -76.05
N GLU A 38 8.81 22.70 -76.75
CA GLU A 38 10.04 22.38 -77.51
C GLU A 38 11.16 21.78 -76.64
N ALA A 39 11.11 22.00 -75.31
CA ALA A 39 12.04 21.44 -74.33
C ALA A 39 11.56 20.09 -73.73
N GLY A 40 10.43 19.56 -74.19
CA GLY A 40 9.76 18.37 -73.66
C GLY A 40 8.62 18.70 -72.70
N VAL A 41 8.06 17.66 -72.08
CA VAL A 41 6.99 17.76 -71.07
C VAL A 41 7.62 18.16 -69.72
N PHE A 42 7.11 19.24 -69.12
CA PHE A 42 7.54 19.63 -67.78
C PHE A 42 7.15 18.55 -66.76
N GLU A 43 8.08 18.11 -65.94
CA GLU A 43 7.83 17.18 -64.84
C GLU A 43 8.65 17.58 -63.60
N GLU A 44 8.00 17.66 -62.44
CA GLU A 44 8.66 17.89 -61.17
C GLU A 44 8.10 17.00 -60.07
N ILE A 45 8.98 16.46 -59.22
CA ILE A 45 8.63 15.60 -58.09
C ILE A 45 9.17 16.22 -56.80
N PHE A 46 8.35 16.25 -55.75
CA PHE A 46 8.73 16.77 -54.44
C PHE A 46 7.89 16.16 -53.32
N GLU A 47 8.28 16.41 -52.07
CA GLU A 47 7.56 15.98 -50.88
C GLU A 47 6.96 17.19 -50.14
N LEU A 48 5.77 17.02 -49.57
CA LEU A 48 5.18 17.97 -48.61
C LEU A 48 4.66 17.22 -47.38
N LYS A 49 4.77 17.84 -46.21
CA LYS A 49 4.04 17.46 -45.00
C LYS A 49 2.65 18.12 -44.95
N VAL A 50 1.79 17.64 -44.06
CA VAL A 50 0.51 18.32 -43.76
C VAL A 50 0.77 19.76 -43.33
N GLY A 51 0.07 20.72 -43.95
CA GLY A 51 0.23 22.16 -43.71
C GLY A 51 1.33 22.83 -44.56
N GLU A 52 2.18 22.07 -45.25
CA GLU A 52 3.20 22.63 -46.13
C GLU A 52 2.66 22.98 -47.52
N SER A 53 3.42 23.82 -48.23
CA SER A 53 3.15 24.15 -49.63
C SER A 53 4.46 24.37 -50.39
N LYS A 54 4.42 24.15 -51.71
CA LYS A 54 5.52 24.45 -52.62
C LYS A 54 5.01 25.26 -53.80
N THR A 55 5.68 26.36 -54.10
CA THR A 55 5.41 27.17 -55.29
C THR A 55 6.46 26.89 -56.35
N LEU A 56 5.99 26.48 -57.53
CA LEU A 56 6.78 26.34 -58.75
C LEU A 56 6.65 27.64 -59.55
N GLU A 57 7.76 28.31 -59.84
CA GLU A 57 7.79 29.60 -60.53
C GLU A 57 8.43 29.50 -61.91
N GLY A 58 8.14 30.47 -62.78
CA GLY A 58 8.69 30.49 -64.13
C GLY A 58 8.11 29.33 -64.96
N LEU A 59 6.81 29.12 -64.89
CA LEU A 59 6.10 28.14 -65.69
C LEU A 59 5.65 28.75 -67.02
N TYR A 60 5.56 27.92 -68.05
CA TYR A 60 4.94 28.32 -69.33
C TYR A 60 3.42 28.33 -69.18
N TYR A 61 2.73 29.11 -70.00
CA TYR A 61 1.28 29.06 -70.08
C TYR A 61 0.82 27.71 -70.67
N GLY A 62 -0.21 27.12 -70.08
CA GLY A 62 -0.72 25.79 -70.43
C GLY A 62 -1.31 25.04 -69.24
N GLU A 63 -1.65 23.78 -69.46
CA GLU A 63 -2.30 22.93 -68.46
C GLU A 63 -1.27 22.17 -67.62
N TYR A 64 -1.45 22.24 -66.30
CA TYR A 64 -0.65 21.52 -65.32
C TYR A 64 -1.52 20.58 -64.52
N LYS A 65 -1.05 19.35 -64.30
CA LYS A 65 -1.70 18.33 -63.48
C LYS A 65 -0.84 18.02 -62.26
N VAL A 66 -1.47 18.05 -61.09
CA VAL A 66 -0.84 17.68 -59.82
C VAL A 66 -1.40 16.34 -59.38
N GLU A 67 -0.52 15.38 -59.11
CA GLU A 67 -0.87 14.04 -58.63
C GLU A 67 -0.08 13.72 -57.35
N GLU A 68 -0.78 13.29 -56.31
CA GLU A 68 -0.13 12.66 -55.16
C GLU A 68 0.17 11.19 -55.49
N ILE A 69 1.45 10.87 -55.65
CA ILE A 69 1.94 9.56 -56.10
C ILE A 69 2.31 8.62 -54.95
N ASP A 70 2.38 9.15 -53.72
CA ASP A 70 2.43 8.37 -52.48
C ASP A 70 1.53 9.02 -51.44
N SER A 71 0.33 8.45 -51.29
CA SER A 71 -0.68 8.94 -50.34
C SER A 71 -0.57 8.30 -48.96
N GLN A 72 0.42 7.41 -48.74
CA GLN A 72 0.55 6.64 -47.51
C GLN A 72 -0.76 5.96 -47.08
N LYS A 73 -1.50 5.30 -47.97
CA LYS A 73 -2.81 4.65 -47.69
C LYS A 73 -3.95 5.60 -47.30
N LEU A 74 -3.74 6.91 -47.34
CA LEU A 74 -4.79 7.90 -47.17
C LEU A 74 -5.46 8.20 -48.52
N VAL A 75 -6.67 8.76 -48.45
CA VAL A 75 -7.47 9.07 -49.64
C VAL A 75 -7.30 10.56 -49.97
N PRO A 76 -6.65 10.92 -51.09
CA PRO A 76 -6.48 12.31 -51.49
C PRO A 76 -7.72 12.84 -52.23
N SER A 77 -8.05 14.10 -51.95
CA SER A 77 -9.02 14.91 -52.70
C SER A 77 -8.35 16.20 -53.17
N TYR A 78 -8.80 16.74 -54.31
CA TYR A 78 -8.12 17.85 -55.00
C TYR A 78 -9.05 19.05 -55.16
N ARG A 79 -8.49 20.25 -54.98
CA ARG A 79 -9.15 21.53 -55.30
C ARG A 79 -8.22 22.40 -56.16
N PRO A 80 -8.59 22.73 -57.41
CA PRO A 80 -9.81 22.34 -58.12
C PRO A 80 -9.90 20.81 -58.35
N ALA A 81 -11.14 20.33 -58.53
CA ALA A 81 -11.40 18.91 -58.80
C ALA A 81 -10.61 18.47 -60.04
N SER A 82 -10.09 17.24 -60.04
CA SER A 82 -9.10 16.66 -60.98
C SER A 82 -7.62 17.02 -60.76
N GLY A 83 -7.31 18.02 -59.92
CA GLY A 83 -5.92 18.46 -59.70
C GLY A 83 -5.28 19.13 -60.93
N VAL A 84 -6.08 19.46 -61.94
CA VAL A 84 -5.65 20.15 -63.16
C VAL A 84 -5.95 21.64 -63.06
N VAL A 85 -4.97 22.46 -63.43
CA VAL A 85 -5.07 23.92 -63.50
C VAL A 85 -4.47 24.41 -64.80
N LYS A 86 -4.92 25.57 -65.28
CA LYS A 86 -4.42 26.18 -66.51
C LYS A 86 -3.84 27.56 -66.20
N LEU A 87 -2.61 27.80 -66.66
CA LEU A 87 -1.97 29.10 -66.59
C LEU A 87 -2.12 29.83 -67.92
N THR A 88 -2.55 31.08 -67.88
CA THR A 88 -2.70 31.95 -69.04
C THR A 88 -2.03 33.31 -68.77
N ASP A 89 -1.98 34.16 -69.78
CA ASP A 89 -1.52 35.54 -69.66
C ASP A 89 -2.43 36.39 -68.75
N GLU A 90 -3.72 36.07 -68.72
CA GLU A 90 -4.73 36.65 -67.82
C GLU A 90 -4.66 36.07 -66.40
N ASP A 91 -4.45 34.75 -66.27
CA ASP A 91 -4.41 34.01 -65.00
C ASP A 91 -3.05 33.33 -64.81
N ARG A 92 -2.08 34.12 -64.35
CA ARG A 92 -0.66 33.69 -64.24
C ARG A 92 -0.35 32.87 -63.01
N GLU A 93 -1.25 32.82 -62.03
CA GLU A 93 -1.06 32.09 -60.78
C GLU A 93 -2.20 31.10 -60.53
N ALA A 94 -1.84 29.85 -60.22
CA ALA A 94 -2.80 28.82 -59.85
C ALA A 94 -2.39 28.15 -58.53
N THR A 95 -3.39 27.61 -57.83
CA THR A 95 -3.18 26.80 -56.63
C THR A 95 -3.92 25.48 -56.76
N VAL A 96 -3.24 24.38 -56.46
CA VAL A 96 -3.87 23.08 -56.21
C VAL A 96 -3.69 22.74 -54.73
N THR A 97 -4.81 22.62 -54.02
CA THR A 97 -4.82 22.05 -52.67
C THR A 97 -5.15 20.57 -52.76
N VAL A 98 -4.30 19.73 -52.16
CA VAL A 98 -4.54 18.29 -51.98
C VAL A 98 -4.84 18.04 -50.51
N THR A 99 -6.06 17.60 -50.22
CA THR A 99 -6.54 17.32 -48.85
C THR A 99 -6.73 15.81 -48.68
N ASN A 100 -6.01 15.21 -47.73
CA ASN A 100 -6.18 13.78 -47.43
C ASN A 100 -7.15 13.53 -46.28
N GLU A 101 -7.80 12.39 -46.35
CA GLU A 101 -8.63 11.84 -45.27
C GLU A 101 -8.33 10.36 -45.04
N PHE A 102 -8.78 9.82 -43.90
CA PHE A 102 -8.69 8.40 -43.61
C PHE A 102 -9.68 7.60 -44.48
N GLY A 103 -9.21 6.52 -45.10
CA GLY A 103 -10.09 5.55 -45.76
C GLY A 103 -10.93 4.76 -44.76
N GLU A 104 -12.00 4.10 -45.23
CA GLU A 104 -12.90 3.32 -44.35
C GLU A 104 -12.15 2.22 -43.57
N ASP A 105 -11.20 1.54 -44.20
CA ASP A 105 -10.41 0.44 -43.62
C ASP A 105 -9.10 0.89 -42.96
N TYR A 106 -8.72 2.17 -43.11
CA TYR A 106 -7.39 2.67 -42.75
C TYR A 106 -7.49 3.79 -41.72
N LYS A 107 -7.67 3.41 -40.45
CA LYS A 107 -7.74 4.35 -39.31
C LYS A 107 -6.67 4.03 -38.25
N PRO A 108 -6.16 5.05 -37.53
CA PRO A 108 -5.44 4.83 -36.28
C PRO A 108 -6.35 4.14 -35.27
N ASN A 109 -5.75 3.27 -34.47
CA ASN A 109 -6.40 2.76 -33.28
C ASN A 109 -5.35 2.28 -32.28
N LEU A 110 -5.66 2.46 -31.01
CA LEU A 110 -4.81 2.08 -29.91
C LEU A 110 -5.65 1.44 -28.81
N GLU A 111 -5.18 0.29 -28.35
CA GLU A 111 -5.69 -0.37 -27.15
C GLU A 111 -4.68 -0.23 -26.03
N ALA A 112 -5.13 0.16 -24.85
CA ALA A 112 -4.29 0.21 -23.67
C ALA A 112 -4.92 -0.51 -22.48
N THR A 113 -4.09 -1.21 -21.71
CA THR A 113 -4.51 -1.94 -20.51
C THR A 113 -3.54 -1.72 -19.36
N LYS A 114 -4.04 -1.81 -18.14
CA LYS A 114 -3.25 -1.73 -16.92
C LYS A 114 -3.37 -3.04 -16.13
N THR A 115 -2.25 -3.74 -15.97
CA THR A 115 -2.19 -5.06 -15.32
C THR A 115 -1.10 -5.08 -14.26
N ASP A 116 -1.09 -6.10 -13.39
CA ASP A 116 -0.10 -6.24 -12.33
C ASP A 116 0.30 -7.71 -12.13
N ASN A 117 1.38 -7.94 -11.39
CA ASN A 117 1.89 -9.28 -11.09
C ASN A 117 1.40 -9.84 -9.73
N LEU A 118 0.40 -9.22 -9.09
CA LEU A 118 -0.08 -9.67 -7.79
C LEU A 118 -0.93 -10.93 -7.93
N LYS A 119 -0.67 -11.92 -7.06
CA LYS A 119 -1.45 -13.16 -6.99
C LYS A 119 -2.78 -13.01 -6.24
N SER A 120 -2.86 -12.01 -5.36
CA SER A 120 -4.03 -11.65 -4.57
C SER A 120 -4.40 -10.19 -4.83
N ARG A 121 -5.61 -9.77 -4.45
CA ARG A 121 -5.99 -8.35 -4.39
C ARG A 121 -5.73 -7.72 -3.01
N VAL A 122 -5.07 -8.48 -2.13
CA VAL A 122 -4.63 -8.03 -0.81
C VAL A 122 -3.12 -7.85 -0.86
N VAL A 123 -2.64 -6.71 -0.36
CA VAL A 123 -1.22 -6.39 -0.16
C VAL A 123 -0.99 -5.94 1.26
N GLU A 124 0.23 -6.06 1.77
CA GLU A 124 0.61 -5.54 3.07
C GLU A 124 1.49 -4.30 2.92
N ARG A 125 1.59 -3.48 3.98
CA ARG A 125 2.65 -2.47 4.03
C ARG A 125 4.01 -3.13 3.79
N GLY A 126 4.88 -2.47 3.05
CA GLY A 126 6.20 -2.99 2.71
C GLY A 126 6.25 -3.87 1.47
N ASP A 127 5.11 -4.43 1.01
CA ASP A 127 5.07 -5.26 -0.19
C ASP A 127 5.56 -4.50 -1.42
N ARG A 128 6.28 -5.22 -2.27
CA ARG A 128 6.72 -4.73 -3.57
C ARG A 128 6.04 -5.50 -4.69
N PHE A 129 5.54 -4.78 -5.67
CA PHE A 129 4.94 -5.39 -6.84
C PHE A 129 5.17 -4.54 -8.09
N LYS A 130 4.96 -5.17 -9.24
CA LYS A 130 5.07 -4.53 -10.55
C LYS A 130 3.71 -4.43 -11.17
N TYR A 131 3.46 -3.30 -11.82
CA TYR A 131 2.34 -3.17 -12.72
C TYR A 131 2.82 -2.62 -14.07
N TYR A 132 1.98 -2.83 -15.06
CA TYR A 132 2.29 -2.69 -16.47
C TYR A 132 1.20 -1.83 -17.11
N ILE A 133 1.62 -0.85 -17.90
CA ILE A 133 0.74 -0.15 -18.84
C ILE A 133 1.13 -0.69 -20.21
N ASN A 134 0.28 -1.53 -20.76
CA ASN A 134 0.48 -2.12 -22.08
C ASN A 134 -0.28 -1.29 -23.09
N VAL A 135 0.41 -0.89 -24.15
CA VAL A 135 -0.13 -0.06 -25.22
C VAL A 135 0.10 -0.78 -26.52
N LYS A 136 -0.98 -1.15 -27.21
CA LYS A 136 -0.95 -1.89 -28.47
C LYS A 136 -1.52 -1.04 -29.58
N ASN A 137 -0.78 -0.96 -30.68
CA ASN A 137 -1.30 -0.39 -31.91
C ASN A 137 -2.17 -1.43 -32.63
N THR A 138 -3.48 -1.19 -32.66
CA THR A 138 -4.47 -2.04 -33.34
C THR A 138 -4.97 -1.41 -34.64
N GLY A 139 -4.46 -0.23 -34.98
CA GLY A 139 -4.75 0.46 -36.22
C GLY A 139 -3.97 -0.10 -37.41
N SER A 140 -3.99 0.69 -38.48
CA SER A 140 -3.39 0.36 -39.78
C SER A 140 -2.15 1.20 -40.13
N PHE A 141 -1.76 2.08 -39.21
CA PHE A 141 -0.64 3.04 -39.31
C PHE A 141 0.29 2.91 -38.13
N ASP A 142 1.58 3.13 -38.34
CA ASP A 142 2.53 3.30 -37.24
C ASP A 142 2.18 4.59 -36.49
N LEU A 143 2.18 4.53 -35.15
CA LEU A 143 1.88 5.67 -34.30
C LEU A 143 3.19 6.29 -33.82
N ALA A 144 3.24 7.61 -33.76
CA ALA A 144 4.38 8.34 -33.21
C ALA A 144 3.97 9.16 -32.00
N ASN A 145 4.93 9.42 -31.10
CA ASN A 145 4.76 10.30 -29.96
C ASN A 145 3.55 9.94 -29.05
N VAL A 146 3.31 8.64 -28.83
CA VAL A 146 2.24 8.18 -27.95
C VAL A 146 2.58 8.56 -26.51
N LYS A 147 1.79 9.45 -25.92
CA LYS A 147 2.02 9.95 -24.56
C LYS A 147 1.37 9.02 -23.54
N ILE A 148 2.18 8.54 -22.59
CA ILE A 148 1.77 7.74 -21.44
C ILE A 148 2.06 8.55 -20.18
N SER A 149 1.06 8.69 -19.32
CA SER A 149 1.18 9.38 -18.04
C SER A 149 0.51 8.57 -16.94
N ASP A 150 1.11 8.52 -15.75
CA ASP A 150 0.54 7.79 -14.61
C ASP A 150 0.84 8.56 -13.32
N LYS A 151 -0.21 8.91 -12.57
CA LYS A 151 -0.06 9.55 -11.26
C LYS A 151 -0.22 8.50 -10.18
N ILE A 152 0.88 8.16 -9.52
CA ILE A 152 0.94 7.02 -8.63
C ILE A 152 0.23 7.38 -7.32
N PRO A 153 -0.64 6.50 -6.77
CA PRO A 153 -1.29 6.71 -5.49
C PRO A 153 -0.28 7.03 -4.37
N SER A 154 -0.61 7.96 -3.48
CA SER A 154 0.28 8.44 -2.40
C SER A 154 0.68 7.37 -1.38
N LYS A 155 -0.04 6.25 -1.34
CA LYS A 155 0.23 5.07 -0.50
C LYS A 155 1.28 4.13 -1.09
N LEU A 156 1.80 4.45 -2.28
CA LEU A 156 2.80 3.67 -2.98
C LEU A 156 4.04 4.54 -3.20
N ASP A 157 5.22 3.99 -2.95
CA ASP A 157 6.50 4.60 -3.34
C ASP A 157 6.94 4.03 -4.68
N ILE A 158 7.41 4.87 -5.58
CA ILE A 158 8.00 4.43 -6.86
C ILE A 158 9.38 3.84 -6.56
N VAL A 159 9.57 2.56 -6.86
CA VAL A 159 10.85 1.86 -6.67
C VAL A 159 11.68 1.92 -7.95
N ARG A 160 11.07 1.63 -9.09
CA ARG A 160 11.74 1.61 -10.39
C ARG A 160 10.75 1.77 -11.53
N VAL A 161 11.19 2.39 -12.62
CA VAL A 161 10.45 2.49 -13.88
C VAL A 161 11.30 1.93 -15.02
N SER A 162 10.67 1.27 -15.99
CA SER A 162 11.29 0.80 -17.22
C SER A 162 10.38 1.09 -18.41
N PRO A 163 10.89 1.71 -19.50
CA PRO A 163 12.29 2.04 -19.75
C PRO A 163 12.83 3.16 -18.84
N SER A 164 14.16 3.22 -18.67
CA SER A 164 14.82 4.21 -17.80
C SER A 164 14.74 5.64 -18.34
N SER A 165 14.33 5.81 -19.60
CA SER A 165 14.07 7.11 -20.24
C SER A 165 12.71 7.70 -19.84
N ALA A 166 11.85 6.97 -19.12
CA ALA A 166 10.64 7.55 -18.55
C ALA A 166 10.97 8.57 -17.46
N GLU A 167 10.32 9.73 -17.52
CA GLU A 167 10.49 10.80 -16.55
C GLU A 167 9.69 10.51 -15.29
N VAL A 168 10.30 10.66 -14.13
CA VAL A 168 9.65 10.51 -12.83
C VAL A 168 9.72 11.82 -12.08
N LYS A 169 8.57 12.44 -11.81
CA LYS A 169 8.48 13.72 -11.09
C LYS A 169 7.25 13.74 -10.20
N ASN A 170 7.43 14.08 -8.92
CA ASN A 170 6.34 14.32 -7.97
C ASN A 170 5.28 13.20 -7.95
N GLN A 171 5.70 11.95 -7.77
CA GLN A 171 4.80 10.79 -7.75
C GLN A 171 4.10 10.50 -9.09
N SER A 172 4.54 11.12 -10.18
CA SER A 172 4.04 10.85 -11.54
C SER A 172 5.14 10.27 -12.41
N VAL A 173 4.74 9.41 -13.34
CA VAL A 173 5.56 8.87 -14.42
C VAL A 173 5.03 9.39 -15.74
N GLU A 174 5.91 9.93 -16.58
CA GLU A 174 5.59 10.32 -17.96
C GLU A 174 6.55 9.65 -18.93
N TYR A 175 6.01 9.17 -20.06
CA TYR A 175 6.80 8.60 -21.14
C TYR A 175 6.20 8.98 -22.49
N LEU A 176 7.04 9.52 -23.37
CA LEU A 176 6.69 9.79 -24.76
C LEU A 176 7.29 8.67 -25.62
N LEU A 177 6.44 7.76 -26.09
CA LEU A 177 6.86 6.66 -26.95
C LEU A 177 7.03 7.20 -28.38
N PRO A 178 8.27 7.24 -28.93
CA PRO A 178 8.52 7.91 -30.20
C PRO A 178 7.86 7.23 -31.39
N GLU A 179 7.79 5.90 -31.38
CA GLU A 179 7.22 5.08 -32.45
C GLU A 179 6.59 3.82 -31.86
N LEU A 180 5.45 3.41 -32.41
CA LEU A 180 4.76 2.15 -32.12
C LEU A 180 4.19 1.57 -33.41
N LYS A 181 4.82 0.49 -33.90
CA LYS A 181 4.47 -0.10 -35.19
C LYS A 181 3.12 -0.80 -35.17
N VAL A 182 2.51 -0.96 -36.33
CA VAL A 182 1.26 -1.72 -36.48
C VAL A 182 1.40 -3.11 -35.85
N LYS A 183 0.43 -3.49 -34.99
CA LYS A 183 0.39 -4.72 -34.18
C LYS A 183 1.44 -4.83 -33.07
N GLU A 184 2.36 -3.88 -32.94
CA GLU A 184 3.32 -3.83 -31.85
C GLU A 184 2.61 -3.54 -30.52
N THR A 185 3.17 -4.09 -29.44
CA THR A 185 2.76 -3.77 -28.08
C THR A 185 3.97 -3.26 -27.31
N PHE A 186 3.86 -2.04 -26.79
CA PHE A 186 4.82 -1.47 -25.85
C PHE A 186 4.34 -1.66 -24.42
N THR A 187 5.26 -1.90 -23.48
CA THR A 187 4.96 -2.07 -22.07
C THR A 187 5.80 -1.13 -21.21
N LEU A 188 5.14 -0.16 -20.56
CA LEU A 188 5.74 0.63 -19.48
C LEU A 188 5.60 -0.17 -18.17
N THR A 189 6.73 -0.51 -17.55
CA THR A 189 6.77 -1.28 -16.30
C THR A 189 7.12 -0.39 -15.12
N ILE A 190 6.32 -0.43 -14.06
CA ILE A 190 6.53 0.36 -12.85
C ILE A 190 6.52 -0.59 -11.65
N GLU A 191 7.62 -0.61 -10.90
CA GLU A 191 7.75 -1.29 -9.62
C GLU A 191 7.45 -0.29 -8.50
N VAL A 192 6.55 -0.67 -7.59
CA VAL A 192 6.13 0.13 -6.45
C VAL A 192 6.27 -0.64 -5.15
N LYS A 193 6.37 0.10 -4.05
CA LYS A 193 6.32 -0.43 -2.69
C LYS A 193 5.13 0.17 -1.94
N VAL A 194 4.33 -0.65 -1.25
CA VAL A 194 3.30 -0.14 -0.33
C VAL A 194 4.01 0.57 0.84
N ASN A 195 3.77 1.87 0.98
CA ASN A 195 4.50 2.68 1.95
C ASN A 195 3.80 2.71 3.32
N ASN A 196 4.48 3.25 4.32
CA ASN A 196 4.02 3.20 5.71
C ASN A 196 2.81 4.10 5.99
N SER A 197 2.41 4.96 5.04
CA SER A 197 1.19 5.77 5.18
C SER A 197 -0.10 5.00 4.90
N ALA A 198 0.01 3.84 4.23
CA ALA A 198 -1.10 2.92 4.05
C ALA A 198 -1.54 2.32 5.39
N ARG A 199 -2.81 1.93 5.48
CA ARG A 199 -3.45 1.40 6.70
C ARG A 199 -4.28 0.17 6.38
N ASP A 200 -4.48 -0.69 7.37
CA ASP A 200 -5.42 -1.82 7.26
C ASP A 200 -6.80 -1.35 6.77
N GLY A 201 -7.33 -2.04 5.76
CA GLY A 201 -8.59 -1.72 5.08
C GLY A 201 -8.50 -0.63 4.00
N ASP A 202 -7.34 0.02 3.81
CA ASP A 202 -7.17 1.01 2.74
C ASP A 202 -7.35 0.37 1.36
N ARG A 203 -8.06 1.08 0.47
CA ARG A 203 -8.18 0.69 -0.94
C ARG A 203 -7.31 1.58 -1.81
N ILE A 204 -6.53 0.95 -2.69
CA ILE A 204 -5.63 1.63 -3.63
C ILE A 204 -6.10 1.34 -5.04
N LYS A 205 -6.51 2.39 -5.75
CA LYS A 205 -6.87 2.36 -7.16
C LYS A 205 -5.90 3.24 -7.93
N ASN A 206 -5.32 2.72 -9.01
CA ASN A 206 -4.41 3.45 -9.88
C ASN A 206 -5.01 3.64 -11.28
N ILE A 207 -4.90 4.85 -11.83
CA ILE A 207 -5.44 5.24 -13.14
C ILE A 207 -4.30 5.89 -13.91
N ALA A 208 -3.92 5.27 -15.03
CA ALA A 208 -3.01 5.86 -16.00
C ALA A 208 -3.79 6.56 -17.11
N VAL A 209 -3.10 7.38 -17.90
CA VAL A 209 -3.63 8.07 -19.07
C VAL A 209 -2.75 7.72 -20.27
N VAL A 210 -3.36 7.26 -21.36
CA VAL A 210 -2.68 7.05 -22.65
C VAL A 210 -3.40 7.88 -23.70
N ASN A 211 -2.71 8.85 -24.31
CA ASN A 211 -3.29 9.80 -25.27
C ASN A 211 -4.65 10.37 -24.80
N LYS A 212 -4.68 10.94 -23.58
CA LYS A 212 -5.86 11.54 -22.94
C LYS A 212 -7.00 10.57 -22.55
N ARG A 213 -6.80 9.25 -22.67
CA ARG A 213 -7.77 8.24 -22.24
C ARG A 213 -7.35 7.58 -20.92
N ASP A 214 -8.29 7.49 -19.98
CA ASP A 214 -8.08 6.83 -18.69
C ASP A 214 -8.02 5.30 -18.83
N ILE A 215 -6.96 4.70 -18.28
CA ILE A 215 -6.75 3.26 -18.21
C ILE A 215 -6.72 2.86 -16.75
N ILE A 216 -7.82 2.24 -16.31
CA ILE A 216 -8.07 1.92 -14.91
C ILE A 216 -7.44 0.56 -14.57
N GLY A 217 -6.61 0.54 -13.53
CA GLY A 217 -6.08 -0.69 -12.94
C GLY A 217 -7.05 -1.33 -11.96
N LYS A 218 -6.75 -2.58 -11.59
CA LYS A 218 -7.50 -3.28 -10.54
C LYS A 218 -7.25 -2.62 -9.18
N GLU A 219 -8.31 -2.50 -8.38
CA GLU A 219 -8.21 -2.04 -6.99
C GLU A 219 -7.57 -3.14 -6.12
N ILE A 220 -6.74 -2.72 -5.18
CA ILE A 220 -6.14 -3.59 -4.15
C ILE A 220 -6.51 -3.08 -2.76
N GLU A 221 -6.61 -4.00 -1.81
CA GLU A 221 -6.86 -3.73 -0.40
C GLU A 221 -5.56 -3.92 0.39
N VAL A 222 -5.24 -2.96 1.25
CA VAL A 222 -4.13 -3.09 2.19
C VAL A 222 -4.66 -3.84 3.40
N ARG A 223 -4.02 -4.95 3.76
CA ARG A 223 -4.26 -5.61 5.03
C ARG A 223 -2.96 -5.78 5.79
N ASP A 224 -2.92 -5.36 7.03
CA ASP A 224 -1.78 -5.63 7.89
C ASP A 224 -2.07 -6.94 8.65
N GLU A 225 -1.44 -8.03 8.19
CA GLU A 225 -1.50 -9.43 8.64
C GLU A 225 -2.81 -9.96 9.30
N PRO A 226 -3.53 -10.89 8.64
CA PRO A 226 -4.61 -11.69 9.22
C PRO A 226 -4.13 -12.95 9.99
N GLY A 227 -2.92 -12.93 10.55
CA GLY A 227 -2.19 -14.12 11.01
C GLY A 227 -2.04 -14.30 12.51
N GLY A 228 -3.00 -13.90 13.35
CA GLY A 228 -2.86 -14.01 14.81
C GLY A 228 -4.08 -13.50 15.57
N TRP A 229 -3.95 -13.30 16.89
CA TRP A 229 -5.00 -12.61 17.66
C TRP A 229 -5.17 -11.20 17.10
N TYR A 230 -6.41 -10.85 16.76
CA TYR A 230 -6.75 -9.61 16.10
C TYR A 230 -7.18 -8.58 17.16
N TRP A 231 -6.58 -7.39 17.12
CA TRP A 231 -6.96 -6.29 17.99
C TRP A 231 -7.73 -5.23 17.18
N TRP A 232 -9.03 -5.08 17.44
CA TRP A 232 -9.97 -4.25 16.64
C TRP A 232 -9.99 -2.76 17.04
N GLY A 233 -8.93 -2.21 17.61
CA GLY A 233 -8.99 -0.79 18.02
C GLY A 233 -9.68 -0.54 19.37
N GLY A 234 -10.03 -1.59 20.12
CA GLY A 234 -10.77 -1.50 21.39
C GLY A 234 -10.10 -0.55 22.38
N SER A 235 -10.86 0.40 22.92
CA SER A 235 -10.36 1.39 23.89
C SER A 235 -11.19 1.32 25.17
N ILE A 236 -10.53 1.11 26.30
CA ILE A 236 -11.21 1.04 27.61
C ILE A 236 -11.50 2.47 28.08
N ARG A 237 -12.78 2.86 28.11
CA ARG A 237 -13.20 4.20 28.55
C ARG A 237 -12.96 4.49 30.05
N ARG A 238 -12.88 3.45 30.89
CA ARG A 238 -12.59 3.55 32.35
C ARG A 238 -11.79 2.34 32.83
N ALA A 239 -10.60 2.60 33.36
CA ALA A 239 -9.69 1.60 33.89
C ALA A 239 -9.38 1.85 35.36
N THR A 240 -8.97 0.82 36.09
CA THR A 240 -8.71 0.96 37.53
C THR A 240 -7.65 2.03 37.74
N SER A 241 -7.79 2.84 38.80
CA SER A 241 -6.77 3.83 39.17
C SER A 241 -5.42 3.19 39.52
N THR A 242 -5.36 1.85 39.61
CA THR A 242 -4.23 1.03 40.04
C THR A 242 -3.21 0.70 38.95
N LEU A 243 -3.53 0.88 37.66
CA LEU A 243 -2.65 0.50 36.54
C LEU A 243 -1.91 1.69 35.91
N ASN A 244 -0.64 1.51 35.55
CA ASN A 244 0.16 2.53 34.86
C ASN A 244 -0.03 2.41 33.34
N ARG A 245 -0.73 3.38 32.74
CA ARG A 245 -1.03 3.44 31.30
C ARG A 245 -0.35 4.59 30.57
N GLU A 246 0.38 5.41 31.31
CA GLU A 246 1.04 6.60 30.77
C GLU A 246 2.51 6.30 30.49
N GLU A 247 3.15 5.51 31.36
CA GLU A 247 4.55 5.16 31.19
C GLU A 247 4.71 3.80 30.50
N HIS A 248 5.52 3.80 29.44
CA HIS A 248 5.86 2.62 28.68
C HIS A 248 7.14 2.00 29.24
N GLN A 249 7.03 1.39 30.42
CA GLN A 249 8.09 0.56 30.98
C GLN A 249 8.00 -0.88 30.46
N ALA A 250 9.16 -1.50 30.18
CA ALA A 250 9.26 -2.91 29.89
C ALA A 250 8.72 -3.71 31.08
N TYR A 251 7.68 -4.49 30.86
CA TYR A 251 7.06 -5.33 31.90
C TYR A 251 7.43 -6.81 31.76
N LEU A 252 8.04 -7.17 30.62
CA LEU A 252 8.40 -8.52 30.28
C LEU A 252 9.92 -8.67 30.18
N ILE A 253 10.44 -9.62 30.95
CA ILE A 253 11.85 -9.98 30.94
C ILE A 253 11.98 -11.31 30.18
N GLY A 254 13.02 -11.43 29.36
CA GLY A 254 13.36 -12.68 28.69
C GLY A 254 14.19 -13.59 29.58
N TYR A 255 14.58 -14.73 29.04
CA TYR A 255 15.31 -15.75 29.79
C TYR A 255 16.82 -15.49 29.77
N PRO A 256 17.58 -16.08 30.73
CA PRO A 256 19.04 -15.92 30.81
C PRO A 256 19.79 -16.35 29.54
N ASP A 257 19.20 -17.23 28.74
CA ASP A 257 19.75 -17.68 27.46
C ASP A 257 19.61 -16.63 26.32
N GLY A 258 19.05 -15.45 26.61
CA GLY A 258 18.80 -14.38 25.65
C GLY A 258 17.58 -14.60 24.75
N THR A 259 16.67 -15.52 25.11
CA THR A 259 15.38 -15.74 24.43
C THR A 259 14.24 -14.98 25.07
N VAL A 260 13.15 -14.82 24.32
CA VAL A 260 11.88 -14.26 24.80
C VAL A 260 10.69 -15.16 24.45
N ARG A 261 10.93 -16.35 23.93
CA ARG A 261 9.99 -17.46 23.66
C ARG A 261 8.56 -17.02 23.33
N PRO A 262 8.31 -16.23 22.27
CA PRO A 262 6.97 -15.71 21.97
C PRO A 262 5.91 -16.81 21.87
N GLU A 263 6.25 -17.92 21.23
CA GLU A 263 5.33 -19.06 21.02
C GLU A 263 5.35 -20.08 22.18
N GLY A 264 6.23 -19.89 23.16
CA GLY A 264 6.27 -20.71 24.36
C GLY A 264 5.03 -20.50 25.23
N LYS A 265 4.67 -21.50 26.02
CA LYS A 265 3.62 -21.37 27.04
C LYS A 265 4.08 -20.48 28.17
N ILE A 266 3.14 -19.76 28.76
CA ILE A 266 3.40 -18.86 29.88
C ILE A 266 2.80 -19.43 31.17
N THR A 267 3.58 -19.36 32.24
CA THR A 267 3.20 -19.86 33.56
C THR A 267 2.36 -18.84 34.32
N ARG A 268 1.64 -19.31 35.33
CA ARG A 268 0.82 -18.47 36.19
C ARG A 268 1.64 -17.45 36.99
N ALA A 269 2.83 -17.82 37.43
CA ALA A 269 3.77 -16.93 38.10
C ALA A 269 4.27 -15.80 37.18
N GLU A 270 4.61 -16.12 35.92
CA GLU A 270 5.04 -15.12 34.94
C GLU A 270 3.95 -14.07 34.69
N VAL A 271 2.72 -14.51 34.42
CA VAL A 271 1.57 -13.60 34.19
C VAL A 271 1.31 -12.72 35.41
N THR A 272 1.31 -13.31 36.61
CA THR A 272 1.10 -12.57 37.86
C THR A 272 2.19 -11.51 38.07
N THR A 273 3.45 -11.85 37.80
CA THR A 273 4.56 -10.90 37.92
C THR A 273 4.47 -9.78 36.89
N ILE A 274 4.02 -10.06 35.66
CA ILE A 274 3.77 -9.02 34.66
C ILE A 274 2.73 -8.02 35.16
N PHE A 275 1.59 -8.50 35.69
CA PHE A 275 0.57 -7.61 36.24
C PHE A 275 1.08 -6.79 37.43
N PHE A 276 1.88 -7.40 38.31
CA PHE A 276 2.53 -6.70 39.40
C PHE A 276 3.43 -5.57 38.90
N ARG A 277 4.23 -5.81 37.85
CA ARG A 277 5.10 -4.79 37.23
C ARG A 277 4.33 -3.64 36.61
N LEU A 278 3.14 -3.92 36.10
CA LEU A 278 2.24 -2.95 35.47
C LEU A 278 1.36 -2.16 36.46
N MET A 279 1.36 -2.51 37.75
CA MET A 279 0.72 -1.70 38.78
C MET A 279 1.43 -0.35 38.92
N LYS A 280 0.65 0.72 39.16
CA LYS A 280 1.19 1.99 39.68
C LYS A 280 1.92 1.73 40.99
N ASP A 281 2.99 2.47 41.21
CA ASP A 281 3.83 2.31 42.40
C ASP A 281 3.00 2.50 43.69
N SER A 282 2.08 3.47 43.74
CA SER A 282 1.19 3.65 44.91
C SER A 282 0.25 2.48 45.18
N ALA A 283 -0.30 1.85 44.13
CA ALA A 283 -1.18 0.70 44.29
C ALA A 283 -0.40 -0.52 44.77
N ARG A 284 0.83 -0.69 44.27
CA ARG A 284 1.74 -1.74 44.69
C ARG A 284 2.15 -1.56 46.15
N ASP A 285 2.52 -0.34 46.52
CA ASP A 285 2.91 0.02 47.87
C ASP A 285 1.81 -0.23 48.91
N ASN A 286 0.57 0.13 48.59
CA ASN A 286 -0.57 -0.03 49.50
C ASN A 286 -0.97 -1.49 49.73
N ASN A 287 -0.65 -2.37 48.76
CA ASN A 287 -1.00 -3.78 48.83
C ASN A 287 0.21 -4.68 49.06
N TRP A 288 1.39 -4.09 49.28
CA TRP A 288 2.65 -4.81 49.40
C TRP A 288 2.55 -5.93 50.44
N SER A 289 2.92 -7.14 50.04
CA SER A 289 3.01 -8.29 50.94
C SER A 289 4.11 -9.23 50.46
N THR A 290 4.80 -9.84 51.41
CA THR A 290 5.79 -10.90 51.20
C THR A 290 5.30 -12.26 51.71
N VAL A 291 4.06 -12.33 52.21
CA VAL A 291 3.46 -13.53 52.80
C VAL A 291 2.15 -13.87 52.10
N ASN A 292 1.86 -15.16 51.99
CA ASN A 292 0.62 -15.69 51.43
C ASN A 292 0.30 -17.02 52.13
N ASN A 293 -0.89 -17.56 51.84
CA ASN A 293 -1.37 -18.81 52.44
C ASN A 293 -1.26 -20.02 51.50
N TYR A 294 -0.51 -19.90 50.40
CA TYR A 294 -0.38 -20.97 49.43
C TYR A 294 0.70 -21.96 49.85
N SER A 295 0.39 -23.25 49.79
CA SER A 295 1.31 -24.32 50.22
C SER A 295 2.48 -24.55 49.27
N ASP A 296 2.39 -24.05 48.04
CA ASP A 296 3.33 -24.23 46.93
C ASP A 296 4.00 -22.91 46.50
N VAL A 297 4.00 -21.90 47.37
CA VAL A 297 4.73 -20.63 47.15
C VAL A 297 5.66 -20.40 48.34
N SER A 298 6.95 -20.64 48.14
CA SER A 298 7.98 -20.38 49.14
C SER A 298 8.33 -18.90 49.19
N LYS A 299 8.72 -18.42 50.38
CA LYS A 299 9.18 -17.02 50.58
C LYS A 299 10.39 -16.64 49.73
N ASP A 300 11.20 -17.64 49.34
CA ASP A 300 12.44 -17.46 48.60
C ASP A 300 12.24 -17.55 47.08
N ASP A 301 11.01 -17.86 46.62
CA ASP A 301 10.69 -17.92 45.20
C ASP A 301 10.63 -16.51 44.60
N TRP A 302 11.16 -16.37 43.38
CA TRP A 302 11.22 -15.07 42.68
C TRP A 302 9.85 -14.41 42.47
N TYR A 303 8.78 -15.21 42.42
CA TYR A 303 7.41 -14.76 42.24
C TYR A 303 6.66 -14.49 43.55
N ASN A 304 7.22 -14.81 44.72
CA ASN A 304 6.52 -14.76 45.99
C ASN A 304 5.92 -13.37 46.26
N ASN A 305 6.74 -12.32 46.18
CA ASN A 305 6.28 -10.96 46.46
C ASN A 305 5.17 -10.50 45.51
N ALA A 306 5.27 -10.86 44.23
CA ALA A 306 4.26 -10.53 43.24
C ALA A 306 2.93 -11.23 43.53
N ILE A 307 2.97 -12.54 43.81
CA ILE A 307 1.79 -13.34 44.18
C ILE A 307 1.19 -12.80 45.48
N SER A 308 1.99 -12.64 46.54
CA SER A 308 1.56 -12.13 47.83
C SER A 308 0.91 -10.75 47.72
N THR A 309 1.53 -9.82 47.01
CA THR A 309 1.01 -8.45 46.82
C THR A 309 -0.30 -8.46 46.03
N LEU A 310 -0.39 -9.21 44.93
CA LEU A 310 -1.60 -9.26 44.13
C LEU A 310 -2.73 -10.07 44.78
N SER A 311 -2.41 -11.06 45.61
CA SER A 311 -3.39 -11.77 46.45
C SER A 311 -3.93 -10.85 47.55
N ASN A 312 -3.06 -10.07 48.20
CA ASN A 312 -3.47 -9.07 49.18
C ASN A 312 -4.37 -7.98 48.56
N ALA A 313 -4.08 -7.59 47.30
CA ALA A 313 -4.93 -6.69 46.53
C ALA A 313 -6.25 -7.32 46.05
N GLY A 314 -6.48 -8.62 46.24
CA GLY A 314 -7.61 -9.37 45.69
C GLY A 314 -7.60 -9.51 44.16
N ALA A 315 -6.48 -9.16 43.51
CA ALA A 315 -6.32 -9.21 42.07
C ALA A 315 -6.09 -10.64 41.56
N VAL A 316 -5.44 -11.49 42.35
CA VAL A 316 -5.28 -12.93 42.06
C VAL A 316 -5.78 -13.76 43.23
N THR A 317 -6.14 -15.01 42.94
CA THR A 317 -6.63 -15.99 43.91
C THR A 317 -6.03 -17.35 43.59
N GLY A 318 -5.81 -18.20 44.60
CA GLY A 318 -5.38 -19.59 44.42
C GLY A 318 -6.55 -20.53 44.18
N TYR A 319 -6.25 -21.83 44.17
CA TYR A 319 -7.24 -22.89 44.02
C TYR A 319 -7.84 -23.29 45.37
N PRO A 320 -9.01 -23.95 45.40
CA PRO A 320 -9.66 -24.37 46.64
C PRO A 320 -8.84 -25.33 47.52
N ASP A 321 -7.85 -26.00 46.94
CA ASP A 321 -6.92 -26.91 47.64
C ASP A 321 -5.80 -26.17 48.40
N GLY A 322 -5.79 -24.83 48.38
CA GLY A 322 -4.77 -24.01 49.03
C GLY A 322 -3.49 -23.85 48.21
N THR A 323 -3.46 -24.27 46.95
CA THR A 323 -2.31 -24.06 46.05
C THR A 323 -2.49 -22.81 45.17
N PHE A 324 -1.39 -22.25 44.68
CA PHE A 324 -1.40 -21.24 43.63
C PHE A 324 -1.09 -21.81 42.25
N ARG A 325 -0.28 -22.87 42.18
CA ARG A 325 0.26 -23.53 40.97
C ARG A 325 1.10 -22.57 40.12
N PRO A 326 2.19 -21.99 40.68
CA PRO A 326 2.96 -20.94 40.03
C PRO A 326 3.59 -21.37 38.71
N ASP A 327 4.11 -22.59 38.63
CA ASP A 327 4.82 -23.12 37.45
C ASP A 327 3.88 -23.79 36.42
N ALA A 328 2.57 -23.86 36.70
CA ALA A 328 1.61 -24.40 35.75
C ALA A 328 1.41 -23.41 34.58
N ASN A 329 1.37 -23.95 33.35
CA ASN A 329 0.96 -23.20 32.18
C ASN A 329 -0.49 -22.74 32.33
N MET A 330 -0.78 -21.51 31.94
CA MET A 330 -2.12 -20.97 32.00
C MET A 330 -2.95 -21.31 30.77
N THR A 331 -4.23 -21.60 30.98
CA THR A 331 -5.20 -21.62 29.88
C THR A 331 -5.61 -20.20 29.48
N ARG A 332 -6.19 -20.07 28.28
CA ARG A 332 -6.75 -18.80 27.80
C ARG A 332 -7.89 -18.29 28.68
N ALA A 333 -8.72 -19.18 29.22
CA ALA A 333 -9.78 -18.84 30.18
C ALA A 333 -9.20 -18.29 31.50
N GLU A 334 -8.17 -18.94 32.03
CA GLU A 334 -7.49 -18.46 33.25
C GLU A 334 -6.88 -17.08 33.07
N PHE A 335 -6.24 -16.86 31.92
CA PHE A 335 -5.69 -15.57 31.59
C PHE A 335 -6.78 -14.50 31.44
N ALA A 336 -7.84 -14.79 30.69
CA ALA A 336 -8.97 -13.87 30.50
C ALA A 336 -9.63 -13.50 31.84
N SER A 337 -9.82 -14.48 32.73
CA SER A 337 -10.37 -14.26 34.05
C SER A 337 -9.50 -13.29 34.87
N MET A 338 -8.18 -13.49 34.86
CA MET A 338 -7.22 -12.60 35.54
C MET A 338 -7.22 -11.20 34.92
N ALA A 339 -7.11 -11.10 33.59
CA ALA A 339 -7.08 -9.82 32.87
C ALA A 339 -8.34 -8.99 33.08
N SER A 340 -9.53 -9.62 33.11
CA SER A 340 -10.80 -8.89 33.30
C SER A 340 -10.90 -8.22 34.67
N LYS A 341 -10.18 -8.73 35.70
CA LYS A 341 -10.20 -8.14 37.04
C LYS A 341 -9.63 -6.72 37.06
N PHE A 342 -8.78 -6.39 36.09
CA PHE A 342 -8.18 -5.07 35.92
C PHE A 342 -9.07 -4.08 35.16
N LEU A 343 -10.27 -4.50 34.73
CA LEU A 343 -11.28 -3.62 34.14
C LEU A 343 -12.24 -3.12 35.23
N LEU A 344 -12.51 -1.80 35.24
CA LEU A 344 -13.53 -1.20 36.13
C LEU A 344 -14.95 -1.48 35.63
N ASP A 345 -15.13 -1.52 34.32
CA ASP A 345 -16.43 -1.63 33.70
C ASP A 345 -16.75 -3.10 33.37
N ARG A 346 -17.25 -3.80 34.40
CA ARG A 346 -17.68 -5.20 34.31
C ARG A 346 -19.15 -5.30 33.92
N SER A 347 -19.51 -4.81 32.73
CA SER A 347 -20.84 -5.08 32.15
C SER A 347 -21.09 -6.59 32.10
N SER A 348 -22.27 -7.04 32.54
CA SER A 348 -22.68 -8.44 32.40
C SER A 348 -23.31 -8.63 31.03
N LEU A 349 -22.63 -9.35 30.16
CA LEU A 349 -23.20 -9.80 28.90
C LEU A 349 -23.75 -11.21 29.04
N THR A 350 -24.93 -11.42 28.47
CA THR A 350 -25.62 -12.72 28.43
C THR A 350 -25.63 -13.34 27.04
N ASN A 351 -24.97 -12.72 26.05
CA ASN A 351 -24.91 -13.23 24.68
C ASN A 351 -23.50 -13.69 24.32
N ASN A 352 -23.32 -15.00 24.20
CA ASN A 352 -22.06 -15.64 23.87
C ASN A 352 -21.55 -15.23 22.49
N LYS A 353 -20.32 -14.72 22.45
CA LYS A 353 -19.65 -14.28 21.22
C LYS A 353 -18.80 -15.37 20.57
N PHE A 354 -18.51 -16.44 21.30
CA PHE A 354 -17.75 -17.58 20.82
C PHE A 354 -18.57 -18.86 20.96
N VAL A 355 -18.36 -19.79 20.03
CA VAL A 355 -19.16 -21.02 19.94
C VAL A 355 -18.84 -22.06 21.02
N ASP A 356 -17.76 -21.87 21.78
CA ASP A 356 -17.18 -22.87 22.69
C ASP A 356 -16.98 -22.39 24.13
N ILE A 357 -17.69 -21.33 24.53
CA ILE A 357 -17.61 -20.77 25.89
C ILE A 357 -18.88 -20.93 26.71
N GLU A 358 -19.97 -21.44 26.12
CA GLU A 358 -21.22 -21.66 26.84
C GLU A 358 -21.04 -22.65 27.99
N GLY A 359 -21.40 -22.24 29.21
CA GLY A 359 -21.23 -23.02 30.43
C GLY A 359 -19.79 -23.04 30.97
N ASN A 360 -18.85 -22.32 30.33
CA ASN A 360 -17.49 -22.20 30.84
C ASN A 360 -17.45 -21.24 32.03
N TRP A 361 -16.66 -21.57 33.06
CA TRP A 361 -16.57 -20.75 34.27
C TRP A 361 -16.01 -19.34 34.03
N ALA A 362 -15.29 -19.11 32.92
CA ALA A 362 -14.76 -17.82 32.50
C ALA A 362 -15.60 -17.13 31.41
N GLU A 363 -16.78 -17.67 31.07
CA GLU A 363 -17.66 -17.19 29.99
C GLU A 363 -17.90 -15.67 30.08
N ARG A 364 -18.24 -15.19 31.27
CA ARG A 364 -18.52 -13.77 31.53
C ARG A 364 -17.31 -12.89 31.25
N GLU A 365 -16.15 -13.28 31.77
CA GLU A 365 -14.90 -12.54 31.66
C GLU A 365 -14.41 -12.50 30.21
N ILE A 366 -14.54 -13.62 29.48
CA ILE A 366 -14.23 -13.71 28.06
C ILE A 366 -15.16 -12.79 27.25
N ASN A 367 -16.48 -12.86 27.43
CA ASN A 367 -17.42 -12.01 26.71
C ASN A 367 -17.18 -10.52 26.98
N ASN A 368 -16.86 -10.14 28.21
CA ASN A 368 -16.56 -8.76 28.57
C ASN A 368 -15.32 -8.22 27.85
N LEU A 369 -14.22 -8.99 27.86
CA LEU A 369 -13.00 -8.63 27.14
C LEU A 369 -13.24 -8.50 25.64
N MET A 370 -14.07 -9.39 25.06
CA MET A 370 -14.38 -9.38 23.63
C MET A 370 -15.19 -8.14 23.24
N GLU A 371 -16.21 -7.78 24.02
CA GLU A 371 -17.03 -6.58 23.74
C GLU A 371 -16.20 -5.29 23.78
N LYS A 372 -15.18 -5.24 24.63
CA LYS A 372 -14.24 -4.12 24.69
C LYS A 372 -13.18 -4.16 23.59
N GLY A 373 -13.21 -5.16 22.72
CA GLY A 373 -12.25 -5.35 21.63
C GLY A 373 -10.83 -5.69 22.10
N LEU A 374 -10.70 -6.27 23.30
CA LEU A 374 -9.41 -6.57 23.94
C LEU A 374 -8.91 -7.97 23.60
N ILE A 375 -9.82 -8.90 23.37
CA ILE A 375 -9.52 -10.25 22.89
C ILE A 375 -10.19 -10.51 21.54
N SER A 376 -9.70 -11.51 20.83
CA SER A 376 -10.39 -12.10 19.68
C SER A 376 -10.42 -13.62 19.80
N GLY A 377 -11.36 -14.22 19.09
CA GLY A 377 -11.38 -15.65 18.83
C GLY A 377 -10.53 -16.02 17.61
N TYR A 378 -10.64 -17.28 17.22
CA TYR A 378 -10.09 -17.82 15.99
C TYR A 378 -11.06 -17.58 14.82
N PRO A 379 -10.58 -17.69 13.56
CA PRO A 379 -11.43 -17.55 12.37
C PRO A 379 -12.62 -18.53 12.31
N ASP A 380 -12.55 -19.64 13.03
CA ASP A 380 -13.61 -20.65 13.17
C ASP A 380 -14.73 -20.23 14.16
N GLY A 381 -14.62 -19.05 14.79
CA GLY A 381 -15.58 -18.54 15.77
C GLY A 381 -15.38 -19.04 17.20
N SER A 382 -14.33 -19.83 17.47
CA SER A 382 -14.00 -20.34 18.80
C SER A 382 -13.07 -19.41 19.59
N PHE A 383 -13.08 -19.51 20.92
CA PHE A 383 -12.11 -18.88 21.81
C PHE A 383 -11.04 -19.87 22.30
N LYS A 384 -11.34 -21.18 22.34
CA LYS A 384 -10.50 -22.26 22.87
C LYS A 384 -10.11 -22.02 24.34
N PRO A 385 -11.09 -21.91 25.27
CA PRO A 385 -10.84 -21.50 26.65
C PRO A 385 -9.82 -22.37 27.38
N ASP A 386 -9.81 -23.68 27.13
CA ASP A 386 -8.93 -24.64 27.82
C ASP A 386 -7.56 -24.81 27.14
N LYS A 387 -7.33 -24.17 25.99
CA LYS A 387 -6.02 -24.19 25.33
C LYS A 387 -5.03 -23.36 26.14
N GLU A 388 -3.85 -23.92 26.38
CA GLU A 388 -2.74 -23.17 27.00
C GLU A 388 -2.36 -21.95 26.16
N ILE A 389 -2.28 -20.79 26.80
CA ILE A 389 -1.93 -19.52 26.15
C ILE A 389 -0.42 -19.40 25.96
N THR A 390 -0.01 -18.89 24.81
CA THR A 390 1.39 -18.57 24.53
C THR A 390 1.77 -17.20 25.08
N ARG A 391 3.07 -16.96 25.26
CA ARG A 391 3.62 -15.69 25.73
C ARG A 391 3.23 -14.51 24.82
N ALA A 392 3.24 -14.71 23.51
CA ALA A 392 2.83 -13.73 22.50
C ALA A 392 1.35 -13.37 22.62
N GLU A 393 0.47 -14.38 22.79
CA GLU A 393 -0.96 -14.17 22.97
C GLU A 393 -1.25 -13.41 24.28
N ALA A 394 -0.60 -13.80 25.38
CA ALA A 394 -0.72 -13.13 26.67
C ALA A 394 -0.30 -11.65 26.59
N VAL A 395 0.86 -11.36 26.00
CA VAL A 395 1.40 -10.01 25.84
C VAL A 395 0.51 -9.13 24.96
N THR A 396 -0.04 -9.70 23.89
CA THR A 396 -0.98 -8.98 23.01
C THR A 396 -2.21 -8.51 23.78
N LEU A 397 -2.78 -9.39 24.60
CA LEU A 397 -3.91 -9.04 25.44
C LEU A 397 -3.53 -8.04 26.53
N ILE A 398 -2.36 -8.17 27.15
CA ILE A 398 -1.87 -7.18 28.11
C ILE A 398 -1.73 -5.81 27.44
N ASN A 399 -1.06 -5.71 26.29
CA ASN A 399 -0.95 -4.44 25.57
C ASN A 399 -2.32 -3.83 25.29
N ALA A 400 -3.30 -4.63 24.84
CA ALA A 400 -4.67 -4.17 24.66
C ALA A 400 -5.31 -3.65 25.95
N VAL A 401 -5.19 -4.39 27.07
CA VAL A 401 -5.71 -3.97 28.39
C VAL A 401 -5.07 -2.67 28.86
N PHE A 402 -3.83 -2.41 28.48
CA PHE A 402 -3.10 -1.19 28.82
C PHE A 402 -3.21 -0.10 27.74
N ASP A 403 -4.06 -0.30 26.74
CA ASP A 403 -4.27 0.61 25.60
C ASP A 403 -2.97 0.92 24.84
N ARG A 404 -2.03 -0.04 24.82
CA ARG A 404 -0.78 0.02 24.06
C ARG A 404 -1.01 -0.49 22.64
N LYS A 405 -0.50 0.23 21.65
CA LYS A 405 -0.80 0.03 20.23
C LYS A 405 0.48 0.06 19.40
N PRO A 406 1.40 -0.89 19.64
CA PRO A 406 2.68 -0.90 18.95
C PRO A 406 2.49 -1.27 17.48
N ASP A 407 3.28 -0.64 16.61
CA ASP A 407 3.30 -0.90 15.18
C ASP A 407 4.74 -1.15 14.73
N LYS A 408 4.96 -2.25 13.98
CA LYS A 408 6.30 -2.69 13.57
C LYS A 408 7.08 -1.66 12.76
N TYR A 409 6.40 -0.72 12.09
CA TYR A 409 7.01 0.34 11.29
C TYR A 409 7.34 1.60 12.09
N ASN A 410 6.87 1.66 13.34
CA ASN A 410 6.98 2.80 14.23
C ASN A 410 7.88 2.53 15.45
N LEU A 411 8.58 1.39 15.45
CA LEU A 411 9.59 1.02 16.45
C LEU A 411 10.94 1.67 16.13
N LEU A 412 11.76 1.91 17.15
CA LEU A 412 13.11 2.44 16.98
C LEU A 412 14.13 1.33 16.72
N SER A 413 15.08 1.57 15.81
CA SER A 413 16.16 0.61 15.51
C SER A 413 17.14 0.40 16.66
N THR A 414 17.19 1.31 17.64
CA THR A 414 18.03 1.22 18.84
C THR A 414 17.42 0.37 19.96
N MET A 415 16.22 -0.17 19.75
CA MET A 415 15.55 -1.03 20.73
C MET A 415 16.33 -2.32 20.98
N LYS A 416 16.11 -2.90 22.17
CA LYS A 416 16.51 -4.28 22.44
C LYS A 416 15.81 -5.23 21.48
N THR A 417 16.57 -6.13 20.88
CA THR A 417 16.08 -7.21 20.01
C THR A 417 16.36 -8.57 20.63
N TRP A 418 15.68 -9.60 20.12
CA TRP A 418 15.75 -10.96 20.64
C TRP A 418 16.04 -11.95 19.53
N LYS A 419 16.88 -12.95 19.83
CA LYS A 419 17.34 -13.95 18.84
C LYS A 419 16.21 -14.82 18.28
N ASP A 420 15.14 -14.97 19.04
CA ASP A 420 13.94 -15.76 18.73
C ASP A 420 12.70 -14.90 18.44
N ASN A 421 12.89 -13.60 18.21
CA ASN A 421 11.86 -12.68 17.71
C ASN A 421 12.46 -11.78 16.62
N THR A 422 12.98 -12.38 15.54
CA THR A 422 13.66 -11.67 14.44
C THR A 422 12.78 -11.43 13.21
N ASN A 423 11.72 -12.23 13.04
CA ASN A 423 10.77 -12.06 11.95
C ASN A 423 9.88 -10.85 12.24
N THR A 424 10.23 -9.69 11.67
CA THR A 424 9.46 -8.44 11.82
C THR A 424 8.05 -8.54 11.27
N ASN A 425 7.77 -9.53 10.41
CA ASN A 425 6.44 -9.72 9.87
C ASN A 425 5.53 -10.47 10.83
N ALA A 426 6.07 -11.34 11.69
CA ALA A 426 5.25 -12.08 12.65
C ALA A 426 4.28 -11.16 13.41
N TRP A 427 3.00 -11.51 13.43
CA TRP A 427 1.92 -10.75 14.07
C TRP A 427 2.23 -10.29 15.50
N TYR A 428 3.02 -11.05 16.26
CA TYR A 428 3.40 -10.73 17.63
C TYR A 428 4.69 -9.90 17.77
N TYR A 429 5.41 -9.64 16.67
CA TYR A 429 6.73 -9.00 16.73
C TYR A 429 6.67 -7.67 17.48
N ALA A 430 5.79 -6.76 17.07
CA ALA A 430 5.63 -5.46 17.71
C ALA A 430 5.13 -5.58 19.15
N GLN A 431 4.29 -6.57 19.43
CA GLN A 431 3.75 -6.83 20.78
C GLN A 431 4.85 -7.24 21.77
N ILE A 432 5.76 -8.10 21.33
CA ILE A 432 6.92 -8.51 22.13
C ILE A 432 7.90 -7.35 22.33
N GLN A 433 8.12 -6.52 21.29
CA GLN A 433 8.98 -5.35 21.43
C GLN A 433 8.43 -4.35 22.43
N GLU A 434 7.12 -4.07 22.39
CA GLU A 434 6.38 -3.25 23.35
C GLU A 434 6.54 -3.74 24.79
N ALA A 435 6.46 -5.06 24.99
CA ALA A 435 6.55 -5.63 26.32
C ALA A 435 7.97 -5.60 26.92
N THR A 436 9.00 -5.56 26.07
CA THR A 436 10.40 -5.81 26.47
C THR A 436 11.31 -4.59 26.38
N ASN A 437 10.79 -3.45 25.91
CA ASN A 437 11.53 -2.19 25.81
C ASN A 437 10.82 -1.08 26.56
N SER A 438 11.54 -0.41 27.47
CA SER A 438 11.07 0.86 28.02
C SER A 438 11.27 1.96 26.96
N HIS A 439 10.27 2.81 26.74
CA HIS A 439 10.34 3.84 25.70
C HIS A 439 9.40 5.03 25.98
N GLU A 440 9.62 6.11 25.25
CA GLU A 440 8.67 7.22 25.08
C GLU A 440 7.95 7.04 23.73
N CYS A 441 6.67 7.42 23.65
CA CYS A 441 5.90 7.37 22.42
C CYS A 441 4.98 8.59 22.25
N GLU A 442 4.68 8.92 21.00
CA GLU A 442 3.59 9.81 20.63
C GLU A 442 2.48 8.99 19.96
N ARG A 443 1.22 9.41 20.14
CA ARG A 443 0.07 8.78 19.49
C ARG A 443 -0.42 9.60 18.32
N GLU A 444 -0.63 8.95 17.19
CA GLU A 444 -1.34 9.57 16.07
C GLU A 444 -2.80 9.84 16.45
N SER A 445 -3.25 11.08 16.28
CA SER A 445 -4.57 11.54 16.75
C SER A 445 -5.76 10.72 16.22
N ARG A 446 -5.64 10.12 15.03
CA ARG A 446 -6.72 9.35 14.39
C ARG A 446 -6.67 7.84 14.65
N SER A 447 -5.49 7.23 14.66
CA SER A 447 -5.32 5.77 14.78
C SER A 447 -5.00 5.32 16.21
N GLN A 448 -4.53 6.26 17.06
CA GLN A 448 -3.96 5.98 18.37
C GLN A 448 -2.74 5.05 18.33
N ILE A 449 -2.22 4.73 17.14
CA ILE A 449 -1.00 3.92 16.98
C ILE A 449 0.17 4.68 17.60
N GLU A 450 1.03 3.93 18.28
CA GLU A 450 2.19 4.46 18.96
C GLU A 450 3.37 4.59 18.01
N LYS A 451 3.97 5.77 18.01
CA LYS A 451 5.24 6.07 17.39
C LYS A 451 6.30 6.24 18.45
N TRP A 452 7.25 5.31 18.53
CA TRP A 452 8.32 5.39 19.51
C TRP A 452 9.25 6.56 19.18
N THR A 453 9.47 7.42 20.17
CA THR A 453 10.29 8.63 20.03
C THR A 453 11.65 8.47 20.70
N LYS A 454 11.76 7.64 21.74
CA LYS A 454 13.02 7.39 22.45
C LYS A 454 13.02 6.06 23.21
N ILE A 455 14.15 5.35 23.21
CA ILE A 455 14.37 4.19 24.11
C ILE A 455 14.82 4.69 25.47
N LEU A 456 14.20 4.15 26.52
CA LEU A 456 14.53 4.42 27.91
C LEU A 456 15.37 3.27 28.50
N PRO A 457 16.21 3.55 29.52
CA PRO A 457 16.90 2.49 30.24
C PRO A 457 15.91 1.46 30.82
N PRO A 458 16.25 0.16 30.80
CA PRO A 458 15.38 -0.86 31.37
C PRO A 458 15.26 -0.66 32.89
N LYS A 459 14.03 -0.73 33.42
CA LYS A 459 13.79 -0.74 34.86
C LYS A 459 14.42 -2.00 35.45
N ASN A 460 15.28 -1.84 36.46
CA ASN A 460 15.91 -2.96 37.16
C ASN A 460 14.90 -3.57 38.14
N TRP A 461 14.05 -4.45 37.62
CA TRP A 461 12.99 -5.10 38.40
C TRP A 461 13.54 -5.87 39.60
N ASP A 462 14.66 -6.57 39.45
CA ASP A 462 15.29 -7.30 40.55
C ASP A 462 15.72 -6.37 41.69
N ALA A 463 16.29 -5.20 41.36
CA ALA A 463 16.67 -4.21 42.37
C ALA A 463 15.44 -3.62 43.07
N PHE A 464 14.39 -3.30 42.30
CA PHE A 464 13.14 -2.76 42.84
C PHE A 464 12.42 -3.77 43.74
N GLU A 465 12.31 -5.03 43.30
CA GLU A 465 11.72 -6.13 44.06
C GLU A 465 12.52 -6.40 45.36
N LYS A 466 13.86 -6.27 45.32
CA LYS A 466 14.73 -6.36 46.52
C LYS A 466 14.61 -5.15 47.45
N GLU A 467 14.53 -3.94 46.92
CA GLU A 467 14.39 -2.71 47.70
C GLU A 467 13.07 -2.72 48.47
N TRP A 468 11.97 -3.07 47.80
CA TRP A 468 10.67 -3.25 48.45
C TRP A 468 10.69 -4.36 49.50
N SER A 469 11.47 -5.42 49.28
CA SER A 469 11.63 -6.49 50.27
C SER A 469 12.39 -6.07 51.53
N LYS A 470 13.33 -5.11 51.43
CA LYS A 470 14.21 -4.69 52.54
C LYS A 470 13.73 -3.44 53.28
N GLY A 471 13.05 -2.53 52.59
CA GLY A 471 12.61 -1.26 53.17
C GLY A 471 11.38 -1.36 54.07
N ARG A 472 10.73 -2.51 54.12
CA ARG A 472 9.44 -2.72 54.82
C ARG A 472 9.35 -4.08 55.56
N SER A 473 10.48 -4.76 55.76
CA SER A 473 10.61 -5.98 56.56
C SER A 473 10.72 -5.70 58.06
#